data_AF-A0AA88HSZ9-F1
#
_entry.id   AF-A0AA88HSZ9-F1
#
_cell.length_a   1.000
_cell.length_b   1.000
_cell.length_c   1.000
_cell.angle_alpha   90.00
_cell.angle_beta   90.00
_cell.angle_gamma   90.00
#
_symmetry.space_group_name_H-M   'P 1'
#
loop_
_entity.id
_entity.type
_entity.pdbx_description
1 polymer ?
#
loop_
_entity_poly.entity_id
_entity_poly.type
_entity_poly.pdbx_seq_one_letter_code
_entity_poly.pdbx_strand_id
1 'polypeptide(L)'
;MGIEAVPLEFRVSPAQILRGVGIYSCACLIFSFKGSEAQMNFVQDLIRPHTSIPPFNDDGVRQLLDEMESLYRENIRDSVELTEYYPTVLIRHAYLERRKRYLLSYLKNRLDEISLIRWQFGSILPSNIKTQLCEPEILWFNKYSKALSQYMKSVGDGTGLDLTQNQQPPKSPYIQVKVLEDIGEVQNEYDETIVLKPGTIHYLPKSLCEQFIHEGMMEHIPIV
;
A
#
# COMPACT_ATOMS: atom_id res chain seq x y z
N MET A 1 -20.05 -29.99 8.17
CA MET A 1 -19.42 -28.96 9.03
C MET A 1 -19.27 -27.71 8.19
N GLY A 2 -20.36 -26.95 8.07
CA GLY A 2 -20.38 -25.65 7.39
C GLY A 2 -20.47 -24.57 8.44
N ILE A 3 -19.58 -23.58 8.37
CA ILE A 3 -19.67 -22.37 9.17
C ILE A 3 -20.62 -21.44 8.39
N GLU A 4 -21.89 -21.43 8.78
CA GLU A 4 -22.82 -20.42 8.28
C GLU A 4 -22.46 -19.06 8.89
N ALA A 5 -22.12 -18.10 8.03
CA ALA A 5 -21.96 -16.71 8.41
C ALA A 5 -23.33 -16.14 8.77
N VAL A 6 -23.56 -15.83 10.06
CA VAL A 6 -24.73 -15.07 10.50
C VAL A 6 -24.51 -13.60 10.12
N PRO A 7 -25.37 -12.98 9.29
CA PRO A 7 -25.25 -11.57 8.98
C PRO A 7 -25.80 -10.76 10.15
N LEU A 8 -24.92 -10.20 10.99
CA LEU A 8 -25.30 -9.21 12.00
C LEU A 8 -25.42 -7.83 11.34
N GLU A 9 -26.49 -7.61 10.58
CA GLU A 9 -26.93 -6.26 10.22
C GLU A 9 -27.59 -5.59 11.45
N PHE A 10 -26.80 -5.15 12.41
CA PHE A 10 -27.27 -4.20 13.42
C PHE A 10 -27.17 -2.78 12.86
N ARG A 11 -28.22 -2.37 12.13
CA ARG A 11 -28.41 -1.00 11.66
C ARG A 11 -28.84 -0.10 12.84
N VAL A 12 -27.93 0.16 13.77
CA VAL A 12 -28.19 1.16 14.82
C VAL A 12 -27.86 2.53 14.23
N SER A 13 -28.91 3.36 14.04
CA SER A 13 -28.76 4.74 13.60
C SER A 13 -27.86 5.50 14.59
N PRO A 14 -26.85 6.27 14.12
CA PRO A 14 -25.95 7.05 14.98
C PRO A 14 -26.68 7.95 16.00
N ALA A 15 -27.93 8.32 15.70
CA ALA A 15 -28.76 9.16 16.55
C ALA A 15 -29.34 8.44 17.79
N GLN A 16 -29.40 7.11 17.83
CA GLN A 16 -29.93 6.38 18.99
C GLN A 16 -28.89 6.21 20.11
N ILE A 17 -27.60 6.15 19.78
CA ILE A 17 -26.50 6.11 20.76
C ILE A 17 -26.42 7.44 21.53
N LEU A 18 -26.78 8.55 20.89
CA LEU A 18 -26.71 9.90 21.45
C LEU A 18 -27.85 10.26 22.42
N ARG A 19 -28.97 9.53 22.45
CA ARG A 19 -30.12 9.86 23.32
C ARG A 19 -30.06 9.26 24.72
N GLY A 20 -29.22 8.25 24.95
CA GLY A 20 -29.04 7.60 26.25
C GLY A 20 -27.94 8.20 27.14
N VAL A 21 -27.11 9.10 26.59
CA VAL A 21 -25.99 9.69 27.32
C VAL A 21 -26.25 11.18 27.49
N GLY A 22 -27.02 11.51 28.52
CA GLY A 22 -27.18 12.88 28.97
C GLY A 22 -25.82 13.49 29.31
N ILE A 23 -25.50 14.61 28.65
CA ILE A 23 -24.68 15.72 29.16
C ILE A 23 -23.24 15.38 29.63
N TYR A 24 -22.67 14.22 29.28
CA TYR A 24 -21.21 14.08 29.27
C TYR A 24 -20.67 14.66 27.97
N SER A 25 -20.62 16.00 27.98
CA SER A 25 -19.65 16.88 27.34
C SER A 25 -18.65 16.20 26.40
N CYS A 26 -18.48 16.76 25.21
CA CYS A 26 -17.38 16.49 24.26
C CYS A 26 -15.99 16.32 24.90
N ALA A 27 -15.78 16.77 26.15
CA ALA A 27 -14.60 16.45 26.93
C ALA A 27 -14.42 14.94 27.19
N CYS A 28 -15.45 14.13 27.46
CA CYS A 28 -15.26 12.71 27.79
C CYS A 28 -14.82 11.85 26.58
N LEU A 29 -15.25 12.23 25.36
CA LEU A 29 -14.78 11.62 24.11
C LEU A 29 -13.33 12.00 23.76
N ILE A 30 -12.82 13.10 24.34
CA ILE A 30 -11.44 13.57 24.16
C ILE A 30 -10.54 13.12 25.33
N PHE A 31 -11.07 12.91 26.54
CA PHE A 31 -10.29 12.63 27.76
C PHE A 31 -10.25 11.17 28.23
N SER A 32 -11.22 10.31 27.89
CA SER A 32 -11.26 8.93 28.41
C SER A 32 -10.61 7.86 27.53
N PHE A 33 -9.92 8.27 26.48
CA PHE A 33 -9.01 7.36 25.79
C PHE A 33 -7.73 8.14 25.51
N LYS A 34 -6.78 8.08 26.46
CA LYS A 34 -5.36 8.15 26.10
C LYS A 34 -5.17 7.06 25.05
N GLY A 35 -5.38 7.41 23.79
CA GLY A 35 -5.08 6.55 22.65
C GLY A 35 -3.67 6.06 22.88
N SER A 36 -3.49 4.75 23.02
CA SER A 36 -2.16 4.17 23.17
C SER A 36 -1.26 4.82 22.14
N GLU A 37 -0.08 5.29 22.54
CA GLU A 37 0.84 6.08 21.71
C GLU A 37 1.06 5.44 20.31
N ALA A 38 0.89 4.12 20.23
CA ALA A 38 0.82 3.32 19.00
C ALA A 38 -0.21 3.82 17.96
N GLN A 39 -1.40 4.31 18.34
CA GLN A 39 -2.42 4.85 17.40
C GLN A 39 -1.93 6.07 16.63
N MET A 40 -1.24 6.97 17.34
CA MET A 40 -0.76 8.21 16.75
C MET A 40 0.33 7.93 15.72
N ASN A 41 1.11 6.86 15.91
CA ASN A 41 2.18 6.49 14.99
C ASN A 41 1.63 6.06 13.62
N PHE A 42 0.62 5.20 13.57
CA PHE A 42 0.03 4.76 12.28
C PHE A 42 -0.57 5.88 11.46
N VAL A 43 -1.30 6.80 12.09
CA VAL A 43 -1.92 7.93 11.38
C VAL A 43 -0.86 8.95 10.98
N GLN A 44 0.19 9.13 11.77
CA GLN A 44 1.31 9.99 11.37
C GLN A 44 2.10 9.41 10.20
N ASP A 45 2.29 8.08 10.15
CA ASP A 45 2.96 7.41 9.03
C ASP A 45 2.20 7.61 7.72
N LEU A 46 0.87 7.71 7.77
CA LEU A 46 0.01 8.02 6.63
C LEU A 46 0.07 9.48 6.18
N ILE A 47 0.24 10.43 7.11
CA ILE A 47 0.18 11.87 6.82
C ILE A 47 1.54 12.40 6.34
N ARG A 48 2.64 11.78 6.75
CA ARG A 48 3.98 12.24 6.37
C ARG A 48 4.24 11.94 4.89
N PRO A 49 4.63 12.94 4.10
CA PRO A 49 5.12 12.69 2.74
C PRO A 49 6.45 11.96 2.86
N HIS A 50 6.51 10.73 2.35
CA HIS A 50 7.75 9.97 2.27
C HIS A 50 8.23 9.91 0.83
N THR A 51 9.55 10.03 0.62
CA THR A 51 10.18 9.84 -0.70
C THR A 51 10.18 8.37 -1.13
N SER A 52 10.05 7.44 -0.17
CA SER A 52 10.00 6.00 -0.36
C SER A 52 9.08 5.36 0.68
N ILE A 53 8.57 4.16 0.40
CA ILE A 53 7.67 3.45 1.31
C ILE A 53 8.38 3.20 2.66
N PRO A 54 7.78 3.58 3.80
CA PRO A 54 8.39 3.30 5.10
C PRO A 54 8.41 1.78 5.38
N PRO A 55 9.28 1.30 6.27
CA PRO A 55 9.28 -0.11 6.68
C PRO A 55 7.93 -0.50 7.30
N PHE A 56 7.50 -1.74 7.11
CA PHE A 56 6.28 -2.24 7.72
C PHE A 56 6.40 -2.27 9.25
N ASN A 57 5.50 -1.55 9.94
CA ASN A 57 5.46 -1.50 11.41
C ASN A 57 4.82 -2.76 12.01
N ASP A 58 5.57 -3.86 12.02
CA ASP A 58 5.13 -5.16 12.55
C ASP A 58 4.82 -5.12 14.06
N ASP A 59 5.69 -4.45 14.84
CA ASP A 59 5.55 -4.34 16.29
C ASP A 59 4.27 -3.60 16.69
N GLY A 60 3.99 -2.46 16.05
CA GLY A 60 2.78 -1.70 16.30
C GLY A 60 1.52 -2.48 15.93
N VAL A 61 1.57 -3.27 14.84
CA VAL A 61 0.42 -4.06 14.39
C VAL A 61 0.16 -5.19 15.38
N ARG A 62 1.20 -5.89 15.84
CA ARG A 62 1.09 -6.94 16.86
C ARG A 62 0.53 -6.39 18.17
N GLN A 63 1.10 -5.31 18.69
CA GLN A 63 0.61 -4.67 19.91
C GLN A 63 -0.88 -4.30 19.80
N LEU A 64 -1.29 -3.74 18.65
CA LEU A 64 -2.67 -3.37 18.41
C LEU A 64 -3.60 -4.59 18.35
N LEU A 65 -3.16 -5.69 17.72
CA LEU A 65 -3.92 -6.93 17.66
C LEU A 65 -4.06 -7.58 19.04
N ASP A 66 -3.00 -7.59 19.85
CA ASP A 66 -3.02 -8.12 21.21
C ASP A 66 -3.98 -7.32 22.11
N GLU A 67 -3.95 -5.97 22.01
CA GLU A 67 -4.91 -5.09 22.69
C GLU A 67 -6.35 -5.40 22.26
N MET A 68 -6.58 -5.57 20.95
CA MET A 68 -7.90 -5.91 20.41
C MET A 68 -8.39 -7.28 20.89
N GLU A 69 -7.52 -8.28 20.95
CA GLU A 69 -7.87 -9.62 21.43
C GLU A 69 -8.23 -9.61 22.92
N SER A 70 -7.47 -8.90 23.76
CA SER A 70 -7.78 -8.76 25.18
C SER A 70 -9.17 -8.14 25.40
N LEU A 71 -9.45 -7.02 24.73
CA LEU A 71 -10.74 -6.35 24.82
C LEU A 71 -11.90 -7.18 24.27
N TYR A 72 -11.65 -7.97 23.23
CA TYR A 72 -12.64 -8.91 22.70
C TYR A 72 -12.96 -10.02 23.70
N ARG A 73 -11.96 -10.59 24.39
CA ARG A 73 -12.16 -11.58 25.44
C ARG A 73 -12.93 -11.02 26.65
N GLU A 74 -12.62 -9.79 27.06
CA GLU A 74 -13.38 -9.08 28.10
C GLU A 74 -14.84 -8.86 27.69
N ASN A 75 -15.07 -8.46 26.44
CA ASN A 75 -16.42 -8.29 25.91
C ASN A 75 -17.22 -9.59 25.91
N ILE A 76 -16.61 -10.72 25.56
CA ILE A 76 -17.29 -12.03 25.62
C ILE A 76 -17.68 -12.37 27.06
N ARG A 77 -16.77 -12.16 28.02
CA ARG A 77 -17.04 -12.42 29.45
C ARG A 77 -18.24 -11.61 29.93
N ASP A 78 -18.23 -10.31 29.67
CA ASP A 78 -19.23 -9.38 30.19
C ASP A 78 -20.54 -9.45 29.38
N SER A 79 -20.53 -10.09 28.20
CA SER A 79 -21.74 -10.33 27.40
C SER A 79 -22.71 -11.36 28.00
N VAL A 80 -22.31 -12.09 29.04
CA VAL A 80 -23.19 -13.01 29.77
C VAL A 80 -24.12 -12.24 30.71
N GLU A 81 -23.68 -11.10 31.25
CA GLU A 81 -24.40 -10.27 32.22
C GLU A 81 -24.74 -8.88 31.63
N LEU A 82 -25.37 -8.86 30.46
CA LEU A 82 -25.61 -7.63 29.68
C LEU A 82 -26.34 -6.54 30.46
N THR A 83 -27.22 -6.86 31.41
CA THR A 83 -27.99 -5.85 32.15
C THR A 83 -27.14 -4.89 32.98
N GLU A 84 -25.98 -5.33 33.46
CA GLU A 84 -25.06 -4.51 34.27
C GLU A 84 -23.96 -3.88 33.40
N TYR A 85 -23.47 -4.62 32.40
CA TYR A 85 -22.30 -4.22 31.61
C TYR A 85 -22.62 -3.67 30.20
N TYR A 86 -23.90 -3.48 29.86
CA TYR A 86 -24.34 -2.96 28.55
C TYR A 86 -23.53 -1.76 28.01
N PRO A 87 -23.37 -0.65 28.76
CA PRO A 87 -22.62 0.51 28.24
C PRO A 87 -21.13 0.19 28.01
N THR A 88 -20.51 -0.62 28.87
CA THR A 88 -19.10 -1.01 28.78
C THR A 88 -18.84 -1.85 27.53
N VAL A 89 -19.72 -2.84 27.26
CA VAL A 89 -19.65 -3.69 26.07
C VAL A 89 -19.79 -2.85 24.80
N LEU A 90 -20.73 -1.90 24.77
CA LEU A 90 -20.90 -1.01 23.62
C LEU A 90 -19.69 -0.12 23.35
N ILE A 91 -19.09 0.46 24.40
CA ILE A 91 -17.90 1.31 24.27
C ILE A 91 -16.71 0.49 23.74
N ARG A 92 -16.46 -0.69 24.31
CA ARG A 92 -15.39 -1.59 23.85
C ARG A 92 -15.63 -2.05 22.41
N HIS A 93 -16.88 -2.38 22.04
CA HIS A 93 -17.22 -2.73 20.67
C HIS A 93 -16.95 -1.58 19.69
N ALA A 94 -17.40 -0.36 20.00
CA ALA A 94 -17.13 0.82 19.19
C ALA A 94 -15.61 1.09 19.04
N TYR A 95 -14.85 0.83 20.10
CA TYR A 95 -13.40 0.94 20.10
C TYR A 95 -12.73 -0.10 19.18
N LEU A 96 -13.14 -1.38 19.24
CA LEU A 96 -12.65 -2.43 18.34
C LEU A 96 -12.95 -2.10 16.86
N GLU A 97 -14.15 -1.61 16.57
CA GLU A 97 -14.53 -1.17 15.22
C GLU A 97 -13.67 0.00 14.72
N ARG A 98 -13.36 0.95 15.61
CA ARG A 98 -12.45 2.06 15.29
C ARG A 98 -11.03 1.57 15.01
N ARG A 99 -10.52 0.64 15.83
CA ARG A 99 -9.18 0.03 15.68
C ARG A 99 -9.06 -0.74 14.36
N LYS A 100 -10.06 -1.54 14.02
CA LYS A 100 -10.16 -2.24 12.74
C LYS A 100 -10.07 -1.26 11.56
N ARG A 101 -10.81 -0.15 11.60
CA ARG A 101 -10.76 0.87 10.54
C ARG A 101 -9.38 1.49 10.39
N TYR A 102 -8.69 1.79 11.49
CA TYR A 102 -7.32 2.31 11.42
C TYR A 102 -6.34 1.32 10.79
N LEU A 103 -6.38 0.05 11.21
CA LEU A 103 -5.52 -0.98 10.64
C LEU A 103 -5.78 -1.16 9.14
N LEU A 104 -7.05 -1.20 8.73
CA LEU A 104 -7.42 -1.29 7.32
C LEU A 104 -6.94 -0.07 6.52
N SER A 105 -7.06 1.14 7.08
CA SER A 105 -6.58 2.35 6.40
C SER A 105 -5.06 2.35 6.20
N TYR A 106 -4.30 1.91 7.22
CA TYR A 106 -2.86 1.76 7.15
C TYR A 106 -2.46 0.75 6.06
N LEU A 107 -3.06 -0.44 6.08
CA LEU A 107 -2.79 -1.47 5.08
C LEU A 107 -3.18 -1.02 3.67
N LYS A 108 -4.34 -0.37 3.51
CA LYS A 108 -4.80 0.12 2.22
C LYS A 108 -3.83 1.14 1.63
N ASN A 109 -3.39 2.11 2.42
CA ASN A 109 -2.42 3.11 1.96
C ASN A 109 -1.12 2.44 1.50
N ARG A 110 -0.60 1.47 2.27
CA ARG A 110 0.59 0.72 1.87
C ARG A 110 0.39 -0.04 0.56
N LEU A 111 -0.75 -0.68 0.37
CA LEU A 111 -1.08 -1.36 -0.89
C LEU A 111 -1.18 -0.38 -2.07
N ASP A 112 -1.67 0.84 -1.83
CA ASP A 112 -1.72 1.89 -2.85
C ASP A 112 -0.31 2.33 -3.26
N GLU A 113 0.59 2.55 -2.32
CA GLU A 113 2.01 2.84 -2.58
C GLU A 113 2.70 1.68 -3.33
N ILE A 114 2.47 0.44 -2.91
CA ILE A 114 3.01 -0.75 -3.60
C ILE A 114 2.46 -0.86 -5.02
N SER A 115 1.18 -0.52 -5.23
CA SER A 115 0.61 -0.46 -6.57
C SER A 115 1.31 0.59 -7.42
N LEU A 116 1.56 1.79 -6.88
CA LEU A 116 2.27 2.85 -7.57
C LEU A 116 3.69 2.42 -7.95
N ILE A 117 4.40 1.74 -7.05
CA ILE A 117 5.72 1.16 -7.32
C ILE A 117 5.66 0.20 -8.54
N ARG A 118 4.62 -0.63 -8.66
CA ARG A 118 4.41 -1.51 -9.83
C ARG A 118 4.26 -0.71 -11.13
N TRP A 119 3.62 0.46 -11.08
CA TRP A 119 3.42 1.33 -12.24
C TRP A 119 4.65 2.18 -12.57
N GLN A 120 5.58 2.39 -11.62
CA GLN A 120 6.80 3.17 -11.81
C GLN A 120 8.01 2.33 -12.21
N PHE A 121 8.25 1.21 -11.53
CA PHE A 121 9.45 0.37 -11.72
C PHE A 121 9.17 -0.93 -12.49
N GLY A 122 7.92 -1.21 -12.82
CA GLY A 122 7.56 -2.43 -13.54
C GLY A 122 7.44 -3.67 -12.64
N SER A 123 7.59 -4.86 -13.23
CA SER A 123 7.30 -6.13 -12.56
C SER A 123 8.39 -6.58 -11.58
N ILE A 124 9.54 -5.93 -11.56
CA ILE A 124 10.69 -6.28 -10.71
C ILE A 124 10.76 -5.25 -9.59
N LEU A 125 10.84 -5.73 -8.35
CA LEU A 125 11.02 -4.85 -7.19
C LEU A 125 12.51 -4.62 -6.95
N PRO A 126 12.96 -3.36 -6.90
CA PRO A 126 14.28 -3.00 -6.40
C PRO A 126 14.55 -3.58 -4.99
N SER A 127 15.79 -3.98 -4.73
CA SER A 127 16.17 -4.66 -3.47
C SER A 127 15.96 -3.80 -2.23
N ASN A 128 16.20 -2.49 -2.35
CA ASN A 128 15.98 -1.48 -1.29
C ASN A 128 14.51 -1.34 -0.88
N ILE A 129 13.56 -1.50 -1.82
CA ILE A 129 12.13 -1.46 -1.53
C ILE A 129 11.69 -2.81 -0.96
N LYS A 130 12.21 -3.91 -1.50
CA LYS A 130 11.86 -5.26 -1.07
C LYS A 130 12.14 -5.50 0.42
N THR A 131 13.17 -4.88 0.99
CA THR A 131 13.49 -4.99 2.43
C THR A 131 12.52 -4.23 3.34
N GLN A 132 11.74 -3.29 2.80
CA GLN A 132 10.76 -2.50 3.54
C GLN A 132 9.36 -3.15 3.59
N LEU A 133 9.15 -4.19 2.79
CA LEU A 133 7.89 -4.90 2.63
C LEU A 133 7.82 -6.13 3.52
N CYS A 134 6.61 -6.46 4.00
CA CYS A 134 6.39 -7.73 4.68
C CYS A 134 6.08 -8.86 3.67
N GLU A 135 6.26 -10.12 4.08
CA GLU A 135 6.02 -11.28 3.21
C GLU A 135 4.60 -11.31 2.58
N PRO A 136 3.50 -11.02 3.33
CA PRO A 136 2.17 -10.91 2.74
C PRO A 136 2.05 -9.82 1.66
N GLU A 137 2.73 -8.69 1.83
CA GLU A 137 2.75 -7.59 0.84
C GLU A 137 3.48 -8.02 -0.44
N ILE A 138 4.59 -8.76 -0.31
CA ILE A 138 5.32 -9.30 -1.47
C ILE A 138 4.45 -10.31 -2.24
N LEU A 139 3.73 -11.19 -1.52
CA LEU A 139 2.79 -12.12 -2.14
C LEU A 139 1.64 -11.38 -2.86
N TRP A 140 1.14 -10.30 -2.26
CA TRP A 140 0.14 -9.44 -2.88
C TRP A 140 0.67 -8.78 -4.15
N PHE A 141 1.88 -8.21 -4.12
CA PHE A 141 2.53 -7.60 -5.29
C PHE A 141 2.66 -8.60 -6.44
N ASN A 142 3.09 -9.83 -6.16
CA ASN A 142 3.22 -10.87 -7.18
C ASN A 142 1.87 -11.23 -7.81
N LYS A 143 0.80 -11.30 -7.00
CA LYS A 143 -0.56 -11.53 -7.50
C LYS A 143 -1.06 -10.36 -8.34
N TYR A 144 -0.83 -9.13 -7.89
CA TYR A 144 -1.20 -7.92 -8.61
C TYR A 144 -0.47 -7.82 -9.95
N SER A 145 0.85 -8.04 -9.96
CA SER A 145 1.68 -8.08 -11.16
C SER A 145 1.19 -9.14 -12.15
N LYS A 146 0.84 -10.34 -11.68
CA LYS A 146 0.28 -11.38 -12.54
C LYS A 146 -1.07 -10.98 -13.14
N ALA A 147 -1.96 -10.38 -12.35
CA ALA A 147 -3.26 -9.90 -12.83
C ALA A 147 -3.11 -8.78 -13.86
N LEU A 148 -2.20 -7.83 -13.62
CA LEU A 148 -1.90 -6.74 -14.55
C LEU A 148 -1.32 -7.29 -15.87
N SER A 149 -0.37 -8.22 -15.82
CA SER A 149 0.19 -8.84 -17.02
C SER A 149 -0.84 -9.66 -17.80
N GLN A 150 -1.81 -10.28 -17.13
CA GLN A 150 -2.93 -10.95 -17.80
C GLN A 150 -3.83 -9.93 -18.51
N TYR A 151 -4.12 -8.80 -17.86
CA TYR A 151 -4.89 -7.72 -18.47
C TYR A 151 -4.19 -7.12 -19.68
N MET A 152 -2.91 -6.78 -19.57
CA MET A 152 -2.08 -6.26 -20.68
C MET A 152 -2.11 -7.17 -21.91
N LYS A 153 -2.09 -8.49 -21.72
CA LYS A 153 -2.22 -9.47 -22.82
C LYS A 153 -3.60 -9.50 -23.46
N SER A 154 -4.65 -9.24 -22.69
CA SER A 154 -6.03 -9.23 -23.18
C SER A 154 -6.38 -7.97 -23.97
N VAL A 155 -5.65 -6.88 -23.76
CA VAL A 155 -5.84 -5.60 -24.44
C VAL A 155 -5.08 -5.61 -25.78
N GLY A 156 -5.70 -5.07 -26.84
CA GLY A 156 -5.05 -4.90 -28.15
C GLY A 156 -5.20 -6.10 -29.10
N ASP A 157 -6.38 -6.71 -29.19
CA ASP A 157 -6.76 -7.70 -30.21
C ASP A 157 -5.71 -8.80 -30.48
N GLY A 158 -5.07 -9.31 -29.43
CA GLY A 158 -4.07 -10.38 -29.50
C GLY A 158 -2.62 -9.95 -29.67
N THR A 159 -2.34 -8.65 -29.84
CA THR A 159 -0.97 -8.10 -29.84
C THR A 159 -0.44 -7.80 -28.44
N GLY A 160 -1.34 -7.55 -27.48
CA GLY A 160 -0.97 -7.16 -26.13
C GLY A 160 -0.52 -5.69 -26.08
N LEU A 161 -0.87 -4.99 -25.00
CA LEU A 161 -0.45 -3.61 -24.79
C LEU A 161 0.18 -3.46 -23.41
N ASP A 162 1.45 -3.02 -23.37
CA ASP A 162 2.08 -2.65 -22.12
C ASP A 162 1.63 -1.25 -21.70
N LEU A 163 0.76 -1.22 -20.68
CA LEU A 163 0.20 0.01 -20.11
C LEU A 163 1.20 0.78 -19.22
N THR A 164 2.33 0.18 -18.88
CA THR A 164 3.30 0.81 -17.97
C THR A 164 4.30 1.70 -18.69
N GLN A 165 4.40 1.57 -20.01
CA GLN A 165 5.28 2.37 -20.87
C GLN A 165 4.59 3.64 -21.38
N ASN A 166 5.37 4.59 -21.89
CA ASN A 166 4.87 5.80 -22.56
C ASN A 166 3.93 6.69 -21.72
N GLN A 167 4.16 6.80 -20.40
CA GLN A 167 3.34 7.65 -19.52
C GLN A 167 3.45 9.15 -19.84
N GLN A 168 4.55 9.56 -20.48
CA GLN A 168 4.77 10.94 -20.92
C GLN A 168 4.63 11.04 -22.44
N PRO A 169 4.04 12.13 -22.95
CA PRO A 169 3.90 12.32 -24.39
C PRO A 169 5.28 12.31 -25.06
N PRO A 170 5.45 11.55 -26.16
CA PRO A 170 6.74 11.45 -26.84
C PRO A 170 7.11 12.79 -27.48
N LYS A 171 8.27 13.33 -27.09
CA LYS A 171 8.86 14.53 -27.71
C LYS A 171 9.70 14.17 -28.93
N SER A 172 10.50 13.12 -28.80
CA SER A 172 11.37 12.58 -29.84
C SER A 172 11.45 11.05 -29.73
N PRO A 173 11.58 10.33 -30.85
CA PRO A 173 11.71 8.87 -30.86
C PRO A 173 13.09 8.39 -30.35
N TYR A 174 14.11 9.23 -30.46
CA TYR A 174 15.45 8.97 -29.94
C TYR A 174 15.79 9.98 -28.85
N ILE A 175 16.59 9.54 -27.89
CA ILE A 175 17.04 10.34 -26.76
C ILE A 175 18.53 10.14 -26.50
N GLN A 176 19.18 11.17 -25.97
CA GLN A 176 20.54 11.07 -25.49
C GLN A 176 20.53 10.67 -24.01
N VAL A 177 21.20 9.58 -23.68
CA VAL A 177 21.25 9.03 -22.32
C VAL A 177 22.68 8.89 -21.84
N LYS A 178 22.88 9.16 -20.55
CA LYS A 178 24.13 8.88 -19.85
C LYS A 178 23.94 7.64 -18.99
N VAL A 179 24.85 6.69 -19.12
CA VAL A 179 24.84 5.46 -18.32
C VAL A 179 25.48 5.76 -16.96
N LEU A 180 24.79 5.42 -15.88
CA LEU A 180 25.26 5.62 -14.49
C LEU A 180 25.90 4.34 -13.94
N GLU A 181 25.29 3.19 -14.22
CA GLU A 181 25.73 1.87 -13.75
C GLU A 181 26.10 0.95 -14.92
N ASP A 182 26.88 -0.10 -14.67
CA ASP A 182 27.26 -1.06 -15.72
C ASP A 182 26.10 -1.99 -16.05
N ILE A 183 25.47 -1.78 -17.22
CA ILE A 183 24.31 -2.55 -17.68
C ILE A 183 24.76 -3.75 -18.54
N GLY A 184 26.00 -3.72 -19.07
CA GLY A 184 26.54 -4.77 -19.92
C GLY A 184 26.05 -4.67 -21.36
N GLU A 185 25.63 -5.80 -21.93
CA GLU A 185 25.22 -5.94 -23.33
C GLU A 185 23.69 -5.92 -23.45
N VAL A 186 23.16 -4.92 -24.16
CA VAL A 186 21.72 -4.79 -24.43
C VAL A 186 21.46 -4.98 -25.91
N GLN A 187 20.43 -5.75 -26.23
CA GLN A 187 19.97 -5.97 -27.61
C GLN A 187 18.96 -4.92 -28.03
N ASN A 188 19.21 -4.30 -29.18
CA ASN A 188 18.24 -3.45 -29.86
C ASN A 188 17.12 -4.27 -30.53
N GLU A 189 16.06 -3.58 -30.96
CA GLU A 189 14.99 -4.15 -31.80
C GLU A 189 15.49 -4.74 -33.13
N TYR A 190 16.70 -4.36 -33.58
CA TYR A 190 17.36 -4.85 -34.79
C TYR A 190 18.39 -5.95 -34.54
N ASP A 191 18.40 -6.56 -33.34
CA ASP A 191 19.35 -7.62 -32.94
C ASP A 191 20.83 -7.16 -32.91
N GLU A 192 21.05 -5.85 -32.83
CA GLU A 192 22.37 -5.27 -32.60
C GLU A 192 22.68 -5.21 -31.10
N THR A 193 23.80 -5.77 -30.69
CA THR A 193 24.27 -5.72 -29.31
C THR A 193 25.06 -4.45 -29.04
N ILE A 194 24.62 -3.65 -28.06
CA ILE A 194 25.31 -2.45 -27.61
C ILE A 194 25.89 -2.68 -26.23
N VAL A 195 27.18 -2.40 -26.07
CA VAL A 195 27.86 -2.44 -24.78
C VAL A 195 27.70 -1.09 -24.08
N LEU A 196 27.04 -1.09 -22.93
CA LEU A 196 26.73 0.09 -22.13
C LEU A 196 27.62 0.10 -20.88
N LYS A 197 28.63 0.99 -20.89
CA LYS A 197 29.59 1.14 -19.78
C LYS A 197 29.23 2.35 -18.92
N PRO A 198 29.58 2.36 -17.62
CA PRO A 198 29.32 3.50 -16.77
C PRO A 198 30.05 4.76 -17.27
N GLY A 199 29.34 5.89 -17.31
CA GLY A 199 29.86 7.19 -17.72
C GLY A 199 29.87 7.45 -19.23
N THR A 200 29.47 6.50 -20.08
CA THR A 200 29.33 6.73 -21.52
C THR A 200 28.00 7.38 -21.86
N ILE A 201 27.97 8.09 -22.99
CA ILE A 201 26.77 8.77 -23.50
C ILE A 201 26.39 8.09 -24.81
N HIS A 202 25.13 7.69 -24.93
CA HIS A 202 24.60 7.00 -26.10
C HIS A 202 23.36 7.73 -26.63
N TYR A 203 23.10 7.56 -27.93
CA TYR A 203 21.90 8.06 -28.58
C TYR A 203 21.08 6.85 -29.04
N LEU A 204 19.99 6.56 -28.32
CA LEU A 204 19.25 5.31 -28.43
C LEU A 204 17.74 5.57 -28.58
N PRO A 205 16.99 4.60 -29.12
CA PRO A 205 15.54 4.64 -29.13
C PRO A 205 15.00 4.80 -27.71
N LYS A 206 13.99 5.66 -27.54
CA LYS A 206 13.37 5.90 -26.23
C LYS A 206 12.74 4.62 -25.65
N SER A 207 12.15 3.76 -26.50
CA SER A 207 11.53 2.49 -26.11
C SER A 207 12.49 1.61 -25.31
N LEU A 208 13.75 1.52 -25.73
CA LEU A 208 14.78 0.72 -25.05
C LEU A 208 15.23 1.35 -23.73
N CYS A 209 15.36 2.68 -23.69
CA CYS A 209 15.90 3.39 -22.55
C CYS A 209 14.89 3.58 -21.41
N GLU A 210 13.58 3.58 -21.69
CA GLU A 210 12.55 3.86 -20.68
C GLU A 210 12.69 2.98 -19.43
N GLN A 211 12.86 1.66 -19.61
CA GLN A 211 13.02 0.73 -18.48
C GLN A 211 14.25 1.06 -17.62
N PHE A 212 15.39 1.32 -18.26
CA PHE A 212 16.64 1.63 -17.56
C PHE A 212 16.65 3.01 -16.89
N ILE A 213 15.92 3.97 -17.46
CA ILE A 213 15.70 5.29 -16.84
C ILE A 213 14.81 5.14 -15.59
N HIS A 214 13.76 4.33 -15.67
CA HIS A 214 12.88 4.05 -14.52
C HIS A 214 13.61 3.33 -13.39
N GLU A 215 14.51 2.40 -13.71
CA GLU A 215 15.37 1.71 -12.73
C GLU A 215 16.48 2.61 -12.17
N GLY A 216 16.73 3.77 -12.77
CA GLY A 216 17.76 4.72 -12.34
C GLY A 216 19.17 4.39 -12.81
N MET A 217 19.33 3.44 -13.74
CA MET A 217 20.64 3.08 -14.32
C MET A 217 21.08 4.02 -15.45
N MET A 218 20.15 4.78 -16.03
CA MET A 218 20.41 5.80 -17.04
C MET A 218 19.78 7.14 -16.69
N GLU A 219 20.44 8.23 -17.08
CA GLU A 219 19.92 9.59 -16.97
C GLU A 219 19.67 10.18 -18.37
N HIS A 220 18.50 10.78 -18.59
CA HIS A 220 18.18 11.47 -19.84
C HIS A 220 18.81 12.86 -19.87
N ILE A 221 19.65 13.12 -20.87
CA ILE A 221 20.23 14.45 -21.11
C ILE A 221 19.32 15.21 -22.08
N PRO A 222 18.67 16.31 -21.65
CA PRO A 222 17.91 17.14 -22.58
C PRO A 222 18.89 17.80 -23.56
N ILE A 223 18.64 17.63 -24.85
CA ILE A 223 19.32 18.38 -25.90
C ILE A 223 18.84 19.83 -25.78
N VAL A 224 19.76 20.74 -25.41
CA VAL A 224 19.52 22.19 -25.36
C VAL A 224 19.58 22.77 -26.77
#